data_AF-A0A3D4IHZ9-F1
#
_entry.id   AF-A0A3D4IHZ9-F1
#
_cell.length_a   1.000
_cell.length_b   1.000
_cell.length_c   1.000
_cell.angle_alpha   90.00
_cell.angle_beta   90.00
_cell.angle_gamma   90.00
#
_symmetry.space_group_name_H-M   'P 1'
#
loop_
_entity.id
_entity.type
_entity.pdbx_description
1 polymer ?
#
loop_
_entity_poly.entity_id
_entity_poly.type
_entity_poly.pdbx_seq_one_letter_code
_entity_poly.pdbx_strand_id
1 'polypeptide(L)'
;SGKVGDELKTFRFDADLAQVSDGTTHSYVEKLWATRRIGTIIDQIDLNGRNEELVNELVSLSKKHGILTPYTSFLADEDVDLRATSANMQRAYSATEDLNETSGAYANAQRSAKQDMMNQSVVVANKPMAKRNPVRPAPSNRGGVASEPPKAEEEKETLQQVGTKTFFLRNNHWIESEITAEEEKTAKVIKLMTDEYFAFTRSQTPEVNQYLNLDRTTIVRIGSQVYKFER
;
A
#
# COMPACT_ATOMS: atom_id res chain seq x y z
N SER A 1 -9.85 -19.08 -21.44
CA SER A 1 -9.94 -19.65 -22.79
C SER A 1 -9.11 -18.79 -23.73
N GLY A 2 -8.51 -19.37 -24.76
CA GLY A 2 -7.73 -18.65 -25.76
C GLY A 2 -7.92 -19.26 -27.14
N LYS A 3 -7.61 -18.51 -28.18
CA LYS A 3 -7.57 -19.03 -29.56
C LYS A 3 -6.15 -19.48 -29.91
N VAL A 4 -6.01 -20.68 -30.44
CA VAL A 4 -4.78 -21.13 -31.13
C VAL A 4 -5.18 -21.35 -32.58
N GLY A 5 -4.87 -20.38 -33.44
CA GLY A 5 -5.47 -20.31 -34.77
C GLY A 5 -6.97 -20.00 -34.68
N ASP A 6 -7.79 -20.74 -35.43
CA ASP A 6 -9.25 -20.59 -35.42
C ASP A 6 -9.97 -21.43 -34.35
N GLU A 7 -9.24 -22.31 -33.64
CA GLU A 7 -9.83 -23.17 -32.61
C GLU A 7 -9.78 -22.52 -31.22
N LEU A 8 -10.95 -22.52 -30.57
CA LEU A 8 -11.13 -22.11 -29.19
C LEU A 8 -10.63 -23.22 -28.25
N LYS A 9 -9.52 -22.97 -27.54
CA LYS A 9 -8.97 -23.88 -26.53
C LYS A 9 -9.20 -23.35 -25.12
N THR A 10 -9.67 -24.24 -24.25
CA THR A 10 -9.81 -23.96 -22.82
C THR A 10 -8.66 -24.63 -22.09
N PHE A 11 -7.83 -23.82 -21.44
CA PHE A 11 -6.79 -24.29 -20.54
C PHE A 11 -7.37 -24.34 -19.14
N ARG A 12 -7.31 -25.51 -18.50
CA ARG A 12 -7.58 -25.69 -17.07
C ARG A 12 -6.27 -26.03 -16.40
N PHE A 13 -6.02 -25.39 -15.27
CA PHE A 13 -4.86 -25.64 -14.44
C PHE A 13 -5.39 -26.09 -13.09
N ASP A 14 -5.21 -27.37 -12.80
CA ASP A 14 -5.52 -27.91 -11.49
C ASP A 14 -4.39 -27.47 -10.54
N ALA A 15 -4.75 -26.73 -9.50
CA ALA A 15 -3.82 -26.22 -8.51
C ALA A 15 -4.37 -26.51 -7.11
N ASP A 16 -3.61 -27.29 -6.33
CA ASP A 16 -3.85 -27.44 -4.90
C ASP A 16 -3.19 -26.26 -4.18
N LEU A 17 -4.00 -25.28 -3.78
CA LEU A 17 -3.53 -24.16 -2.99
C LEU A 17 -3.48 -24.54 -1.51
N ALA A 18 -2.40 -24.19 -0.83
CA ALA A 18 -2.31 -24.33 0.62
C ALA A 18 -3.46 -23.56 1.30
N GLN A 19 -3.92 -24.06 2.45
CA GLN A 19 -4.89 -23.31 3.25
C GLN A 19 -4.30 -21.96 3.65
N VAL A 20 -5.14 -20.92 3.63
CA VAL A 20 -4.77 -19.59 4.10
C VAL A 20 -4.29 -19.70 5.54
N SER A 21 -3.01 -19.46 5.77
CA SER A 21 -2.43 -19.41 7.11
C SER A 21 -2.16 -17.95 7.47
N ASP A 22 -2.62 -17.51 8.63
CA ASP A 22 -2.33 -16.16 9.17
C ASP A 22 -0.85 -16.00 9.63
N GLY A 23 0.01 -16.96 9.30
CA GLY A 23 1.42 -16.99 9.70
C GLY A 23 2.27 -15.94 8.96
N THR A 24 3.21 -15.33 9.69
CA THR A 24 4.09 -14.28 9.18
C THR A 24 5.28 -14.81 8.37
N THR A 25 5.57 -16.12 8.44
CA THR A 25 6.81 -16.75 7.95
C THR A 25 7.14 -16.40 6.49
N HIS A 26 6.14 -16.26 5.62
CA HIS A 26 6.34 -15.94 4.20
C HIS A 26 5.66 -14.64 3.75
N SER A 27 5.17 -13.83 4.69
CA SER A 27 4.52 -12.54 4.37
C SER A 27 5.42 -11.58 3.59
N TYR A 28 6.74 -11.69 3.76
CA TYR A 28 7.72 -10.94 2.98
C TYR A 28 7.70 -11.31 1.49
N VAL A 29 7.37 -12.55 1.14
CA VAL A 29 7.33 -13.03 -0.25
C VAL A 29 6.18 -12.35 -0.99
N GLU A 30 5.01 -12.27 -0.36
CA GLU A 30 3.84 -11.60 -0.92
C GLU A 30 4.13 -10.13 -1.20
N LYS A 31 4.77 -9.43 -0.26
CA LYS A 31 5.14 -8.03 -0.44
C LYS A 31 6.20 -7.85 -1.53
N LEU A 32 7.18 -8.75 -1.61
CA LEU A 32 8.20 -8.72 -2.66
C LEU A 32 7.57 -8.92 -4.04
N TRP A 33 6.68 -9.91 -4.17
CA TRP A 33 5.90 -10.14 -5.38
C TRP A 33 5.08 -8.90 -5.75
N ALA A 34 4.34 -8.33 -4.80
CA ALA A 34 3.49 -7.16 -5.03
C ALA A 34 4.30 -5.96 -5.51
N THR A 35 5.49 -5.74 -4.91
CA THR A 35 6.36 -4.61 -5.31
C THR A 35 6.87 -4.78 -6.75
N ARG A 36 7.32 -5.99 -7.11
CA ARG A 36 7.75 -6.28 -8.48
C ARG A 36 6.60 -6.17 -9.47
N ARG A 37 5.42 -6.69 -9.11
CA ARG A 37 4.22 -6.62 -9.94
C ARG A 37 3.80 -5.17 -10.19
N ILE A 38 3.82 -4.31 -9.17
CA ILE A 38 3.57 -2.88 -9.33
C ILE A 38 4.59 -2.25 -10.30
N GLY A 39 5.89 -2.56 -10.17
CA GLY A 39 6.91 -2.11 -11.12
C GLY A 39 6.60 -2.52 -12.56
N THR A 40 6.19 -3.77 -12.78
CA THR A 40 5.74 -4.28 -14.10
C THR A 40 4.49 -3.56 -14.61
N ILE A 41 3.52 -3.27 -13.75
CA ILE A 41 2.30 -2.55 -14.15
C ILE A 41 2.66 -1.14 -14.63
N ILE A 42 3.50 -0.42 -13.88
CA ILE A 42 3.98 0.92 -14.27
C ILE A 42 4.67 0.85 -15.64
N ASP A 43 5.46 -0.18 -15.92
CA ASP A 43 6.08 -0.38 -17.23
C ASP A 43 5.10 -0.60 -18.37
N GLN A 44 4.07 -1.41 -18.13
CA GLN A 44 3.05 -1.65 -19.13
C GLN A 44 2.27 -0.37 -19.44
N ILE A 45 2.00 0.45 -18.42
CA ILE A 45 1.35 1.76 -18.60
C ILE A 45 2.28 2.72 -19.37
N ASP A 46 3.57 2.76 -19.05
CA ASP A 46 4.55 3.61 -19.75
C ASP A 46 4.70 3.24 -21.23
N LEU A 47 4.72 1.93 -21.54
CA LEU A 47 5.00 1.43 -22.88
C LEU A 47 3.77 1.39 -23.78
N ASN A 48 2.59 1.07 -23.22
CA ASN A 48 1.39 0.79 -24.01
C ASN A 48 0.24 1.76 -23.71
N GLY A 49 0.44 2.69 -22.78
CA GLY A 49 -0.60 3.58 -22.28
C GLY A 49 -1.46 2.95 -21.18
N ARG A 50 -2.30 3.77 -20.57
CA ARG A 50 -3.18 3.41 -19.45
C ARG A 50 -4.32 2.47 -19.88
N ASN A 51 -4.58 1.46 -19.04
CA ASN A 51 -5.70 0.52 -19.15
C ASN A 51 -6.37 0.41 -17.77
N GLU A 52 -7.71 0.34 -17.73
CA GLU A 52 -8.50 0.19 -16.51
C GLU A 52 -8.03 -0.96 -15.63
N GLU A 53 -7.77 -2.12 -16.23
CA GLU A 53 -7.35 -3.32 -15.50
C GLU A 53 -6.01 -3.11 -14.81
N LEU A 54 -5.06 -2.45 -15.48
CA LEU A 54 -3.74 -2.15 -14.93
C LEU A 54 -3.82 -1.12 -13.81
N VAL A 55 -4.60 -0.05 -13.98
CA VAL A 55 -4.80 0.97 -12.94
C VAL A 55 -5.53 0.37 -11.74
N ASN A 56 -6.54 -0.47 -11.98
CA ASN A 56 -7.25 -1.22 -10.94
C ASN A 56 -6.29 -2.09 -10.13
N GLU A 57 -5.45 -2.88 -10.80
CA GLU A 57 -4.49 -3.76 -10.16
C GLU A 57 -3.43 -2.96 -9.38
N LEU A 58 -2.93 -1.87 -9.95
CA LEU A 58 -1.99 -0.95 -9.28
C LEU A 58 -2.54 -0.42 -7.97
N VAL A 59 -3.77 0.10 -7.98
CA VAL A 59 -4.43 0.64 -6.77
C VAL A 59 -4.67 -0.46 -5.74
N SER A 60 -5.16 -1.62 -6.17
CA SER A 60 -5.43 -2.76 -5.29
C SER A 60 -4.17 -3.25 -4.57
N LEU A 61 -3.09 -3.49 -5.32
CA LEU A 61 -1.82 -3.95 -4.76
C LEU A 61 -1.18 -2.89 -3.85
N SER A 62 -1.20 -1.62 -4.28
CA SER A 62 -0.67 -0.50 -3.48
C SER A 62 -1.40 -0.37 -2.15
N LYS A 63 -2.74 -0.48 -2.17
CA LYS A 63 -3.57 -0.39 -0.97
C LYS A 63 -3.36 -1.59 -0.04
N LYS A 64 -3.43 -2.81 -0.56
CA LYS A 64 -3.30 -4.04 0.24
C LYS A 64 -1.92 -4.17 0.90
N HIS A 65 -0.86 -3.90 0.13
CA HIS A 65 0.52 -4.09 0.58
C HIS A 65 1.20 -2.78 1.01
N GLY A 66 0.45 -1.69 1.12
CA GLY A 66 0.93 -0.38 1.56
C GLY A 66 2.01 0.26 0.68
N ILE A 67 2.16 -0.19 -0.57
CA ILE A 67 3.24 0.25 -1.45
C ILE A 67 2.80 1.55 -2.13
N LEU A 68 3.34 2.68 -1.67
CA LEU A 68 3.02 3.99 -2.23
C LEU A 68 3.87 4.28 -3.47
N THR A 69 3.18 4.61 -4.55
CA THR A 69 3.76 5.11 -5.81
C THR A 69 3.27 6.55 -6.04
N PRO A 70 3.86 7.31 -6.97
CA PRO A 70 3.34 8.63 -7.33
C PRO A 70 1.84 8.59 -7.71
N TYR A 71 1.39 7.48 -8.32
CA TYR A 71 0.01 7.27 -8.77
C TYR A 71 -0.96 6.86 -7.66
N THR A 72 -0.41 6.41 -6.53
CA THR A 72 -1.18 5.96 -5.37
C THR A 72 -0.88 6.82 -4.14
N SER A 73 -0.33 8.01 -4.36
CA SER A 73 -0.02 9.01 -3.32
C SER A 73 -1.25 9.42 -2.52
N PHE A 74 -2.43 9.47 -3.15
CA PHE A 74 -3.71 9.73 -2.48
C PHE A 74 -4.04 8.72 -1.37
N LEU A 75 -3.43 7.53 -1.37
CA LEU A 75 -3.63 6.56 -0.28
C LEU A 75 -3.03 7.07 1.05
N ALA A 76 -2.04 7.95 0.98
CA ALA A 76 -1.43 8.59 2.16
C ALA A 76 -2.23 9.79 2.67
N ASP A 77 -3.25 10.24 1.96
CA ASP A 77 -4.08 11.38 2.39
C ASP A 77 -5.16 10.91 3.37
N GLU A 78 -5.17 11.45 4.59
CA GLU A 78 -6.14 11.10 5.64
C GLU A 78 -7.58 11.50 5.29
N ASP A 79 -7.76 12.50 4.44
CA ASP A 79 -9.07 13.02 4.05
C ASP A 79 -9.70 12.19 2.91
N VAL A 80 -8.92 11.32 2.27
CA VAL A 80 -9.40 10.46 1.20
C VAL A 80 -10.05 9.20 1.77
N ASP A 81 -11.34 9.01 1.45
CA ASP A 81 -12.02 7.74 1.68
C ASP A 81 -11.46 6.64 0.77
N LEU A 82 -10.71 5.70 1.35
CA LEU A 82 -10.12 4.55 0.67
C LEU A 82 -11.15 3.53 0.15
N ARG A 83 -12.40 3.64 0.58
CA ARG A 83 -13.50 2.74 0.20
C ARG A 83 -14.32 3.30 -0.96
N ALA A 84 -14.12 4.56 -1.32
CA ALA A 84 -14.70 5.18 -2.50
C ALA A 84 -14.00 4.71 -3.79
N THR A 85 -14.17 3.43 -4.14
CA THR A 85 -13.46 2.75 -5.24
C THR A 85 -13.48 3.55 -6.54
N SER A 86 -14.64 4.03 -6.99
CA SER A 86 -14.75 4.80 -8.23
C SER A 86 -14.00 6.13 -8.20
N ALA A 87 -14.05 6.87 -7.09
CA ALA A 87 -13.34 8.13 -6.95
C ALA A 87 -11.82 7.92 -6.86
N ASN A 88 -11.38 6.89 -6.13
CA ASN A 88 -9.97 6.51 -6.05
C ASN A 88 -9.43 6.01 -7.39
N MET A 89 -10.27 5.35 -8.18
CA MET A 89 -9.93 4.97 -9.54
C MET A 89 -9.66 6.19 -10.40
N GLN A 90 -10.56 7.17 -10.38
CA GLN A 90 -10.39 8.43 -11.11
C GLN A 90 -9.13 9.18 -10.67
N ARG A 91 -8.84 9.25 -9.36
CA ARG A 91 -7.58 9.85 -8.85
C ARG A 91 -6.35 9.14 -9.41
N ALA A 92 -6.32 7.81 -9.38
CA ALA A 92 -5.21 7.03 -9.92
C ALA A 92 -5.08 7.23 -11.45
N TYR A 93 -6.20 7.30 -12.16
CA TYR A 93 -6.24 7.58 -13.59
C TYR A 93 -5.70 8.95 -13.98
N SER A 94 -6.03 9.98 -13.19
CA SER A 94 -5.48 11.32 -13.38
C SER A 94 -4.00 11.37 -13.02
N ALA A 95 -3.59 10.73 -11.92
CA ALA A 95 -2.18 10.70 -11.52
C ALA A 95 -1.30 9.92 -12.51
N THR A 96 -1.85 8.92 -13.21
CA THR A 96 -1.15 8.22 -14.30
C THR A 96 -1.05 9.05 -15.58
N GLU A 97 -1.71 10.21 -15.69
CA GLU A 97 -1.49 11.15 -16.80
C GLU A 97 -0.10 11.80 -16.75
N ASP A 98 0.42 11.99 -15.54
CA ASP A 98 1.77 12.52 -15.27
C ASP A 98 2.89 11.56 -15.76
N LEU A 99 2.56 10.32 -16.16
CA LEU A 99 3.50 9.38 -16.81
C LEU A 99 3.94 9.83 -18.20
N ASN A 100 3.18 10.73 -18.83
CA ASN A 100 3.55 11.26 -20.14
C ASN A 100 4.74 12.22 -20.07
N GLU A 101 5.18 12.63 -18.87
CA GLU A 101 6.42 13.39 -18.70
C GLU A 101 7.64 12.52 -19.00
N THR A 102 8.18 12.67 -20.20
CA THR A 102 9.33 11.89 -20.69
C THR A 102 10.69 12.55 -20.47
N SER A 103 10.73 13.75 -19.88
CA SER A 103 11.96 14.54 -19.72
C SER A 103 12.04 15.24 -18.36
N GLY A 104 13.28 15.60 -17.95
CA GLY A 104 13.53 16.32 -16.70
C GLY A 104 13.82 15.42 -15.50
N ALA A 105 14.03 16.05 -14.34
CA ALA A 105 14.42 15.36 -13.11
C ALA A 105 13.33 14.40 -12.59
N TYR A 106 12.05 14.77 -12.78
CA TYR A 106 10.90 13.95 -12.38
C TYR A 106 10.83 12.64 -13.19
N ALA A 107 10.90 12.73 -14.52
CA ALA A 107 10.94 11.56 -15.41
C ALA A 107 12.09 10.59 -15.07
N ASN A 108 13.29 11.13 -14.77
CA ASN A 108 14.44 10.32 -14.37
C ASN A 108 14.22 9.61 -13.02
N ALA A 109 13.66 10.32 -12.04
CA ALA A 109 13.35 9.76 -10.72
C ALA A 109 12.30 8.64 -10.81
N GLN A 110 11.27 8.84 -11.64
CA GLN A 110 10.21 7.87 -11.88
C GLN A 110 10.75 6.57 -12.52
N ARG A 111 11.58 6.68 -13.56
CA ARG A 111 12.22 5.52 -14.20
C ARG A 111 13.16 4.77 -13.25
N SER A 112 13.93 5.49 -12.44
CA SER A 112 14.79 4.87 -11.43
C SER A 112 13.97 4.11 -10.38
N ALA A 113 12.90 4.71 -9.86
CA ALA A 113 12.05 4.06 -8.87
C ALA A 113 11.36 2.81 -9.43
N LYS A 114 10.83 2.89 -10.65
CA LYS A 114 10.27 1.76 -11.39
C LYS A 114 11.28 0.60 -11.54
N GLN A 115 12.50 0.91 -11.99
CA GLN A 115 13.57 -0.09 -12.16
C GLN A 115 13.92 -0.77 -10.83
N ASP A 116 13.95 -0.01 -9.74
CA ASP A 116 14.22 -0.56 -8.41
C ASP A 116 13.09 -1.49 -7.94
N MET A 117 11.82 -1.13 -8.18
CA MET A 117 10.67 -1.97 -7.81
C MET A 117 10.69 -3.32 -8.53
N MET A 118 11.02 -3.32 -9.83
CA MET A 118 11.11 -4.56 -10.61
C MET A 118 12.26 -5.48 -10.16
N ASN A 119 13.42 -4.89 -9.87
CA ASN A 119 14.62 -5.64 -9.51
C ASN A 119 14.78 -5.83 -8.01
N GLN A 120 13.78 -5.43 -7.22
CA GLN A 120 13.82 -5.50 -5.78
C GLN A 120 14.08 -6.94 -5.35
N SER A 121 15.19 -7.17 -4.64
CA SER A 121 15.62 -8.49 -4.16
C SER A 121 15.29 -8.72 -2.68
N VAL A 122 14.98 -7.65 -1.94
CA VAL A 122 14.62 -7.66 -0.52
C VAL A 122 13.44 -6.73 -0.25
N VAL A 123 12.60 -7.06 0.73
CA VAL A 123 11.53 -6.15 1.16
C VAL A 123 12.14 -4.93 1.84
N VAL A 124 12.03 -3.76 1.23
CA VAL A 124 12.39 -2.49 1.86
C VAL A 124 11.17 -1.99 2.65
N ALA A 125 11.38 -1.52 3.89
CA ALA A 125 10.33 -0.88 4.68
C ALA A 125 9.74 0.29 3.87
N ASN A 126 8.42 0.45 3.89
CA ASN A 126 7.73 1.49 3.12
C ASN A 126 8.18 2.87 3.59
N LYS A 127 9.14 3.47 2.90
CA LYS A 127 9.32 4.91 2.91
C LYS A 127 8.48 5.46 1.76
N PRO A 128 7.54 6.38 1.99
CA PRO A 128 6.78 6.99 0.90
C PRO A 128 7.75 7.46 -0.19
N MET A 129 7.43 7.22 -1.46
CA MET A 129 8.30 7.63 -2.58
C MET A 129 8.56 9.15 -2.61
N ALA A 130 7.70 9.95 -2.00
CA ALA A 130 7.94 11.37 -1.72
C ALA A 130 9.24 11.62 -0.89
N LYS A 131 9.69 10.62 -0.12
CA LYS A 131 10.95 10.64 0.65
C LYS A 131 12.16 10.11 -0.12
N ARG A 132 12.03 9.67 -1.38
CA ARG A 132 13.19 9.58 -2.28
C ARG A 132 13.45 10.99 -2.78
N ASN A 133 14.22 11.75 -2.01
CA ASN A 133 14.77 13.04 -2.45
C ASN A 133 15.12 12.92 -3.94
N PRO A 134 14.62 13.82 -4.83
CA PRO A 134 15.13 13.85 -6.18
C PRO A 134 16.65 13.90 -6.04
N VAL A 135 17.36 12.99 -6.73
CA VAL A 135 18.82 12.92 -6.70
C VAL A 135 19.32 14.35 -6.87
N ARG A 136 19.76 14.97 -5.77
CA ARG A 136 20.35 16.30 -5.84
C ARG A 136 21.55 16.12 -6.74
N PRO A 137 21.65 16.80 -7.90
CA PRO A 137 22.93 16.85 -8.58
C PRO A 137 23.93 17.35 -7.54
N ALA A 138 25.08 16.65 -7.46
CA ALA A 138 26.15 17.02 -6.55
C ALA A 138 26.38 18.54 -6.65
N PRO A 139 26.56 19.25 -5.53
CA PRO A 139 26.65 20.71 -5.58
C PRO A 139 27.83 21.11 -6.46
N SER A 140 27.54 21.66 -7.65
CA SER A 140 28.53 22.43 -8.38
C SER A 140 28.79 23.67 -7.54
N ASN A 141 30.05 23.84 -7.16
CA ASN A 141 30.53 24.88 -6.26
C ASN A 141 30.36 26.29 -6.87
N ARG A 142 29.14 26.83 -6.88
CA ARG A 142 28.86 28.24 -7.19
C ARG A 142 27.86 28.79 -6.19
N GLY A 143 28.34 29.76 -5.41
CA GLY A 143 27.62 30.40 -4.31
C GLY A 143 26.26 30.95 -4.75
N GLY A 144 25.22 30.45 -4.10
CA GLY A 144 23.87 30.95 -4.13
C GLY A 144 23.33 30.88 -2.71
N VAL A 145 22.70 31.97 -2.27
CA VAL A 145 22.14 32.17 -0.93
C VAL A 145 21.30 30.96 -0.52
N ALA A 146 21.65 30.34 0.60
CA ALA A 146 20.89 29.24 1.18
C ALA A 146 19.55 29.79 1.68
N SER A 147 18.48 29.55 0.93
CA SER A 147 17.13 29.62 1.49
C SER A 147 17.04 28.57 2.60
N GLU A 148 16.66 28.99 3.81
CA GLU A 148 16.35 28.07 4.91
C GLU A 148 15.40 26.97 4.39
N PRO A 149 15.69 25.68 4.68
CA PRO A 149 14.78 24.63 4.32
C PRO A 149 13.43 24.91 5.00
N PRO A 150 12.30 24.69 4.31
CA PRO A 150 11.00 24.73 4.98
C PRO A 150 11.09 23.81 6.20
N LYS A 151 10.67 24.31 7.37
CA LYS A 151 10.53 23.50 8.57
C LYS A 151 9.75 22.25 8.15
N ALA A 152 10.36 21.08 8.33
CA ALA A 152 9.65 19.83 8.21
C ALA A 152 8.48 19.91 9.20
N GLU A 153 7.27 20.17 8.70
CA GLU A 153 6.07 19.84 9.44
C GLU A 153 6.22 18.38 9.86
N GLU A 154 5.84 18.06 11.10
CA GLU A 154 5.78 16.68 11.55
C GLU A 154 4.81 15.94 10.63
N GLU A 155 5.32 15.40 9.52
CA GLU A 155 4.58 14.54 8.60
C GLU A 155 4.13 13.34 9.40
N LYS A 156 2.89 13.39 9.90
CA LYS A 156 2.24 12.27 10.54
C LYS A 156 2.32 11.09 9.57
N GLU A 157 2.88 9.98 10.02
CA GLU A 157 2.83 8.76 9.24
C GLU A 157 1.36 8.35 9.12
N THR A 158 0.80 8.44 7.91
CA THR A 158 -0.61 8.12 7.62
C THR A 158 -0.80 6.67 7.14
N LEU A 159 0.30 5.95 7.01
CA LEU A 159 0.38 4.55 6.60
C LEU A 159 1.36 3.83 7.52
N GLN A 160 0.92 2.72 8.09
CA GLN A 160 1.79 1.83 8.86
C GLN A 160 1.60 0.38 8.46
N GLN A 161 2.69 -0.39 8.57
CA GLN A 161 2.62 -1.84 8.44
C GLN A 161 2.97 -2.47 9.77
N VAL A 162 2.08 -3.34 10.22
CA VAL A 162 2.26 -4.11 11.45
C VAL A 162 1.96 -5.55 11.09
N GLY A 163 2.87 -6.47 11.42
CA GLY A 163 2.77 -7.86 11.00
C GLY A 163 2.55 -8.00 9.49
N THR A 164 1.47 -8.69 9.10
CA THR A 164 1.08 -8.91 7.70
C THR A 164 0.09 -7.87 7.16
N LYS A 165 -0.31 -6.89 7.97
CA LYS A 165 -1.41 -5.98 7.67
C LYS A 165 -0.92 -4.56 7.41
N THR A 166 -1.60 -3.91 6.47
CA THR A 166 -1.42 -2.49 6.16
C THR A 166 -2.53 -1.70 6.85
N PHE A 167 -2.15 -0.63 7.54
CA PHE A 167 -3.05 0.28 8.24
C PHE A 167 -2.93 1.68 7.64
N PHE A 168 -4.08 2.31 7.46
CA PHE A 168 -4.20 3.70 7.03
C PHE A 168 -4.85 4.52 8.14
N LEU A 169 -4.29 5.68 8.44
CA LEU A 169 -4.84 6.61 9.42
C LEU A 169 -6.02 7.36 8.80
N ARG A 170 -7.21 7.22 9.36
CA ARG A 170 -8.44 7.88 8.90
C ARG A 170 -9.26 8.33 10.09
N ASN A 171 -9.67 9.59 10.10
CA ASN A 171 -10.44 10.16 11.22
C ASN A 171 -9.79 9.86 12.59
N ASN A 172 -8.46 9.96 12.66
CA ASN A 172 -7.66 9.64 13.85
C ASN A 172 -7.76 8.17 14.34
N HIS A 173 -8.20 7.24 13.48
CA HIS A 173 -8.22 5.80 13.71
C HIS A 173 -7.30 5.07 12.72
N TRP A 174 -6.57 4.07 13.19
CA TRP A 174 -5.87 3.13 12.32
C TRP A 174 -6.86 2.12 11.76
N ILE A 175 -7.03 2.09 10.43
CA ILE A 175 -7.96 1.16 9.77
C ILE A 175 -7.18 0.22 8.86
N GLU A 176 -7.36 -1.08 9.06
CA GLU A 176 -6.77 -2.10 8.19
C GLU A 176 -7.30 -1.98 6.75
N SER A 177 -6.39 -2.10 5.77
CA SER A 177 -6.59 -1.73 4.38
C SER A 177 -7.80 -2.37 3.68
N GLU A 178 -8.16 -3.61 4.04
CA GLU A 178 -9.22 -4.37 3.38
C GLU A 178 -10.56 -4.27 4.12
N ILE A 179 -10.68 -3.46 5.18
CA ILE A 179 -11.94 -3.28 5.92
C ILE A 179 -12.90 -2.39 5.15
N THR A 180 -14.09 -2.92 4.88
CA THR A 180 -15.21 -2.19 4.28
C THR A 180 -15.96 -1.34 5.31
N ALA A 181 -16.78 -0.39 4.83
CA ALA A 181 -17.60 0.44 5.70
C ALA A 181 -18.63 -0.38 6.50
N GLU A 182 -19.16 -1.46 5.92
CA GLU A 182 -20.16 -2.31 6.59
C GLU A 182 -19.53 -3.21 7.66
N GLU A 183 -18.32 -3.72 7.41
CA GLU A 183 -17.55 -4.46 8.42
C GLU A 183 -17.13 -3.57 9.59
N GLU A 184 -16.78 -2.30 9.33
CA GLU A 184 -16.47 -1.35 10.42
C GLU A 184 -17.68 -1.11 11.32
N LYS A 185 -18.88 -0.92 10.75
CA LYS A 185 -20.12 -0.72 11.52
C LYS A 185 -20.46 -1.92 12.41
N THR A 186 -20.06 -3.11 12.00
CA THR A 186 -20.32 -4.37 12.73
C THR A 186 -19.13 -4.79 13.58
N ALA A 187 -18.12 -3.94 13.72
CA ALA A 187 -16.91 -4.24 14.48
C ALA A 187 -17.23 -4.46 15.97
N LYS A 188 -16.67 -5.53 16.55
CA LYS A 188 -16.75 -5.76 17.99
C LYS A 188 -15.83 -4.77 18.70
N VAL A 189 -16.41 -3.94 19.56
CA VAL A 189 -15.65 -2.94 20.34
C VAL A 189 -15.01 -3.60 21.56
N ILE A 190 -13.72 -3.37 21.76
CA ILE A 190 -12.97 -3.77 22.97
C ILE A 190 -12.21 -2.54 23.46
N LYS A 191 -12.44 -2.13 24.71
CA LYS A 191 -11.72 -1.01 25.31
C LYS A 191 -10.39 -1.48 25.90
N LEU A 192 -9.29 -0.77 25.62
CA LEU A 192 -7.97 -1.09 26.13
C LEU A 192 -7.95 -1.11 27.67
N MET A 193 -7.04 -1.92 28.23
CA MET A 193 -6.80 -2.05 29.67
C MET A 193 -8.02 -2.50 30.49
N THR A 194 -9.01 -3.11 29.85
CA THR A 194 -10.14 -3.77 30.51
C THR A 194 -9.88 -5.28 30.66
N ASP A 195 -10.67 -5.95 31.51
CA ASP A 195 -10.59 -7.40 31.65
C ASP A 195 -10.89 -8.14 30.34
N GLU A 196 -11.82 -7.62 29.51
CA GLU A 196 -12.10 -8.16 28.19
C GLU A 196 -10.89 -8.04 27.26
N TYR A 197 -10.19 -6.89 27.28
CA TYR A 197 -8.95 -6.71 26.53
C TYR A 197 -7.88 -7.72 26.96
N PHE A 198 -7.64 -7.89 28.26
CA PHE A 198 -6.63 -8.84 28.72
C PHE A 198 -7.02 -10.29 28.42
N ALA A 199 -8.31 -10.65 28.54
CA ALA A 199 -8.81 -11.95 28.11
C ALA A 199 -8.57 -12.19 26.61
N PHE A 200 -8.86 -11.18 25.78
CA PHE A 200 -8.58 -11.22 24.34
C PHE A 200 -7.10 -11.42 24.06
N THR A 201 -6.21 -10.58 24.60
CA THR A 201 -4.75 -10.68 24.34
C THR A 201 -4.16 -12.05 24.71
N ARG A 202 -4.67 -12.68 25.79
CA ARG A 202 -4.25 -14.03 26.22
C ARG A 202 -4.78 -15.13 25.31
N SER A 203 -5.86 -14.90 24.57
CA SER A 203 -6.41 -15.87 23.62
C SER A 203 -5.80 -15.77 22.23
N GLN A 204 -5.00 -14.74 21.96
CA GLN A 204 -4.39 -14.49 20.64
C GLN A 204 -2.89 -14.81 20.62
N THR A 205 -2.33 -14.93 19.42
CA THR A 205 -0.89 -15.12 19.22
C THR A 205 -0.11 -13.79 19.38
N PRO A 206 1.21 -13.83 19.62
CA PRO A 206 2.04 -12.62 19.67
C PRO A 206 1.93 -11.77 18.40
N GLU A 207 1.81 -12.38 17.21
CA GLU A 207 1.67 -11.69 15.93
C GLU A 207 0.39 -10.86 15.89
N VAL A 208 -0.73 -11.41 16.33
CA VAL A 208 -2.01 -10.69 16.40
C VAL A 208 -1.94 -9.55 17.43
N ASN A 209 -1.29 -9.79 18.56
CA ASN A 209 -1.15 -8.79 19.61
C ASN A 209 -0.32 -7.57 19.17
N GLN A 210 0.51 -7.68 18.11
CA GLN A 210 1.25 -6.53 17.58
C GLN A 210 0.33 -5.43 17.07
N TYR A 211 -0.84 -5.76 16.53
CA TYR A 211 -1.81 -4.78 16.02
C TYR A 211 -2.33 -3.84 17.11
N LEU A 212 -2.26 -4.26 18.38
CA LEU A 212 -2.75 -3.51 19.54
C LEU A 212 -1.77 -2.41 20.00
N ASN A 213 -0.52 -2.45 19.52
CA ASN A 213 0.51 -1.49 19.89
C ASN A 213 0.35 -0.12 19.20
N LEU A 214 -0.47 -0.06 18.14
CA LEU A 214 -0.75 1.16 17.37
C LEU A 214 -1.32 2.26 18.25
N ASP A 215 -0.81 3.49 18.11
CA ASP A 215 -0.93 4.60 19.05
C ASP A 215 -2.31 5.28 19.13
N ARG A 216 -3.28 4.80 18.35
CA ARG A 216 -4.65 5.30 18.23
C ARG A 216 -5.66 4.15 18.30
N THR A 217 -6.95 4.49 18.32
CA THR A 217 -8.03 3.52 18.10
C THR A 217 -7.74 2.74 16.83
N THR A 218 -7.81 1.41 16.91
CA THR A 218 -7.41 0.51 15.82
C THR A 218 -8.57 -0.38 15.40
N ILE A 219 -8.84 -0.42 14.10
CA ILE A 219 -9.87 -1.25 13.48
C ILE A 219 -9.16 -2.31 12.64
N VAL A 220 -9.30 -3.57 13.03
CA VAL A 220 -8.53 -4.68 12.45
C VAL A 220 -9.36 -5.96 12.35
N ARG A 221 -9.21 -6.68 11.24
CA ARG A 221 -9.79 -8.02 11.07
C ARG A 221 -8.87 -9.09 11.67
N ILE A 222 -9.41 -9.92 12.55
CA ILE A 222 -8.73 -11.04 13.20
C ILE A 222 -9.59 -12.29 13.01
N GLY A 223 -9.08 -13.26 12.25
CA GLY A 223 -9.90 -14.35 11.72
C GLY A 223 -11.02 -13.81 10.83
N SER A 224 -12.26 -14.24 11.09
CA SER A 224 -13.46 -13.77 10.38
C SER A 224 -14.12 -12.53 10.96
N GLN A 225 -13.63 -12.00 12.09
CA GLN A 225 -14.28 -10.91 12.83
C GLN A 225 -13.46 -9.62 12.76
N VAL A 226 -14.15 -8.50 12.57
CA VAL A 226 -13.55 -7.16 12.72
C VAL A 226 -13.71 -6.68 14.16
N TYR A 227 -12.63 -6.13 14.70
CA TYR A 227 -12.57 -5.56 16.04
C TYR A 227 -12.21 -4.08 15.97
N LYS A 228 -12.78 -3.30 16.89
CA LYS A 228 -12.42 -1.91 17.14
C LYS A 228 -11.84 -1.81 18.55
N PHE A 229 -10.55 -1.55 18.65
CA PHE A 229 -9.84 -1.36 19.90
C PHE A 229 -9.83 0.12 20.27
N GLU A 230 -10.64 0.50 21.27
CA GLU A 230 -10.75 1.89 21.72
C GLU A 230 -9.76 2.17 22.86
N ARG A 231 -9.00 3.26 22.71
CA ARG A 231 -8.03 3.72 23.71
C ARG A 231 -8.69 4.56 24.81
#